data_AF-A0A3A1QZG9-F1
#
_entry.id   AF-A0A3A1QZG9-F1
#
_cell.length_a   1.000
_cell.length_b   1.000
_cell.length_c   1.000
_cell.angle_alpha   90.00
_cell.angle_beta   90.00
_cell.angle_gamma   90.00
#
_symmetry.space_group_name_H-M   'P 1'
#
loop_
_entity.id
_entity.type
_entity.pdbx_description
1 polymer ?
#
loop_
_entity_poly.entity_id
_entity_poly.type
_entity_poly.pdbx_seq_one_letter_code
_entity_poly.pdbx_strand_id
1 'polypeptide(L)'
;MAAEIKIQYNETERALSTLRQTLDAWNSHYPRQIGGDNQLQVIDKMNELNEQCQQMLESYKQLLLENQAAAKQSVETMEETDHSLSSMITLSR
;
A
#
# COMPACT_ATOMS: atom_id res chain seq x y z
N MET A 1 -30.19 9.98 6.74
CA MET A 1 -29.31 10.94 6.02
C MET A 1 -28.11 10.13 5.57
N ALA A 2 -28.06 9.72 4.30
CA ALA A 2 -26.91 8.99 3.78
C ALA A 2 -25.73 9.96 3.67
N ALA A 3 -24.56 9.58 4.16
CA ALA A 3 -23.34 10.33 3.88
C ALA A 3 -23.07 10.24 2.38
N GLU A 4 -23.12 11.38 1.68
CA GLU A 4 -22.79 11.45 0.27
C GLU A 4 -21.30 11.17 0.10
N ILE A 5 -20.95 10.18 -0.72
CA ILE A 5 -19.56 9.85 -1.01
C ILE A 5 -19.13 10.68 -2.22
N LYS A 6 -18.25 11.66 -2.00
CA LYS A 6 -17.67 12.49 -3.07
C LYS A 6 -16.23 12.08 -3.29
N ILE A 7 -15.91 11.68 -4.52
CA ILE A 7 -14.56 11.28 -4.91
C ILE A 7 -13.96 12.34 -5.83
N GLN A 8 -12.77 12.83 -5.47
CA GLN A 8 -11.92 13.58 -6.38
C GLN A 8 -11.01 12.59 -7.12
N TYR A 9 -11.50 12.05 -8.24
CA TYR A 9 -10.85 10.94 -8.98
C TYR A 9 -9.37 11.22 -9.26
N ASN A 10 -9.06 12.37 -9.87
CA ASN A 10 -7.70 12.78 -10.21
C ASN A 10 -6.76 12.86 -9.01
N GLU A 11 -7.21 13.41 -7.88
CA GLU A 11 -6.37 13.53 -6.68
C GLU A 11 -6.14 12.17 -6.02
N THR A 12 -7.19 11.34 -6.00
CA THR A 12 -7.15 9.99 -5.42
C THR A 12 -6.23 9.09 -6.22
N GLU A 13 -6.32 9.10 -7.55
CA GLU A 13 -5.46 8.30 -8.42
C GLU A 13 -3.99 8.72 -8.31
N ARG A 14 -3.70 10.03 -8.25
CA ARG A 14 -2.33 10.52 -8.01
C ARG A 14 -1.79 10.05 -6.66
N ALA A 15 -2.60 10.12 -5.60
CA ALA A 15 -2.18 9.68 -4.28
C ALA A 15 -1.88 8.17 -4.25
N LEU A 16 -2.76 7.35 -4.87
CA LEU A 16 -2.56 5.90 -4.98
C LEU A 16 -1.34 5.54 -5.83
N SER A 17 -1.09 6.26 -6.94
CA SER A 17 0.10 6.09 -7.76
C SER A 17 1.38 6.46 -7.00
N THR A 18 1.35 7.56 -6.24
CA THR A 18 2.50 7.99 -5.42
C THR A 18 2.80 6.97 -4.33
N LEU A 19 1.76 6.44 -3.67
CA LEU A 19 1.89 5.36 -2.70
C LEU A 19 2.54 4.13 -3.33
N ARG A 20 2.06 3.71 -4.51
CA ARG A 20 2.62 2.57 -5.24
C ARG A 20 4.10 2.75 -5.56
N GLN A 21 4.48 3.90 -6.11
CA GLN A 21 5.87 4.22 -6.43
C GLN A 21 6.77 4.21 -5.19
N THR A 22 6.27 4.74 -4.07
CA THR A 22 7.00 4.75 -2.80
C THR A 22 7.21 3.33 -2.26
N LEU A 23 6.20 2.47 -2.37
CA LEU A 23 6.28 1.06 -1.97
C LEU A 23 7.25 0.27 -2.86
N ASP A 24 7.21 0.50 -4.17
CA ASP A 24 8.12 -0.16 -5.12
C ASP A 24 9.58 0.27 -4.88
N ALA A 25 9.82 1.54 -4.52
CA ALA A 25 11.13 2.06 -4.14
C ALA A 25 11.59 1.65 -2.73
N TRP A 26 10.70 1.11 -1.89
CA TRP A 26 11.03 0.71 -0.53
C TRP A 26 11.93 -0.53 -0.53
N ASN A 27 13.20 -0.32 -0.17
CA ASN A 27 14.17 -1.37 0.07
C ASN A 27 14.28 -1.68 1.59
N SER A 28 13.76 -2.83 2.02
CA SER A 28 13.81 -3.28 3.43
C SER A 28 15.06 -4.09 3.75
N HIS A 29 16.21 -3.79 3.13
CA HIS A 29 17.42 -4.57 3.34
C HIS A 29 18.10 -4.20 4.65
N TYR A 30 18.05 -5.11 5.62
CA TYR A 30 18.83 -5.04 6.85
C TYR A 30 20.07 -5.94 6.76
N PRO A 31 21.20 -5.58 7.42
CA PRO A 31 22.35 -6.46 7.49
C PRO A 31 21.97 -7.73 8.29
N ARG A 32 22.04 -8.89 7.63
CA ARG A 32 21.73 -10.19 8.26
C ARG A 32 22.83 -10.72 9.19
N GLN A 33 24.03 -10.18 9.10
CA GLN A 33 25.17 -10.58 9.93
C GLN A 33 25.96 -9.36 10.34
N ILE A 34 25.69 -8.87 11.55
CA ILE A 34 26.57 -7.95 12.26
C ILE A 34 27.52 -8.81 13.09
N GLY A 35 28.82 -8.49 13.09
CA GLY A 35 29.79 -9.11 14.00
C GLY A 35 30.70 -10.22 13.44
N GLY A 36 30.51 -10.71 12.21
CA GLY A 36 31.38 -11.75 11.64
C GLY A 36 31.40 -13.03 12.49
N ASP A 37 32.59 -13.47 12.91
CA ASP A 37 32.79 -14.63 13.82
C ASP A 37 32.56 -14.32 15.32
N ASN A 38 32.14 -13.10 15.65
CA ASN A 38 32.02 -12.68 17.05
C ASN A 38 30.72 -13.22 17.69
N GLN A 39 30.86 -14.31 18.47
CA GLN A 39 29.77 -15.03 19.15
C GLN A 39 29.34 -14.39 20.49
N LEU A 40 29.33 -13.07 20.58
CA LEU A 40 28.75 -12.40 21.76
C LEU A 40 27.22 -12.55 21.69
N GLN A 41 26.59 -12.99 22.78
CA GLN A 41 25.12 -13.11 22.88
C GLN A 41 24.38 -11.82 22.50
N VAL A 42 25.00 -10.66 22.68
CA VAL A 42 24.46 -9.36 22.27
C VAL A 42 24.38 -9.24 20.74
N ILE A 43 25.39 -9.75 20.03
CA ILE A 43 25.43 -9.75 18.56
C ILE A 43 24.35 -10.69 18.01
N ASP A 44 24.20 -11.89 18.60
CA ASP A 44 23.14 -12.82 18.22
C ASP A 44 21.75 -12.21 18.41
N LYS A 45 21.51 -11.55 19.55
CA LYS A 45 20.23 -10.86 19.80
C LYS A 45 19.99 -9.72 18.82
N MET A 46 21.04 -9.01 18.42
CA MET A 46 20.93 -7.92 17.45
C MET A 46 20.63 -8.44 16.04
N ASN A 47 21.20 -9.58 15.64
CA ASN A 47 20.87 -10.25 14.39
C ASN A 47 19.42 -10.77 14.39
N GLU A 48 18.96 -11.36 15.49
CA GLU A 48 17.56 -11.81 15.64
C GLU A 48 16.57 -10.63 15.55
N LEU A 49 16.88 -9.50 16.19
CA LEU A 49 16.06 -8.29 16.09
C LEU A 49 16.03 -7.72 14.68
N ASN A 50 17.16 -7.70 13.97
CA ASN A 50 17.21 -7.27 12.58
C ASN A 50 16.33 -8.15 11.69
N GLU A 51 16.35 -9.47 11.90
CA GLU A 51 15.52 -10.41 11.14
C GLU A 51 14.03 -10.17 11.41
N GLN A 52 13.63 -10.02 12.68
CA GLN A 52 12.25 -9.72 13.05
C GLN A 52 11.77 -8.37 12.46
N CYS A 53 12.60 -7.33 12.51
CA CYS A 53 12.32 -6.05 11.89
C CYS A 53 12.15 -6.18 10.37
N GLN A 54 13.03 -6.94 9.71
CA GLN A 54 12.93 -7.18 8.27
C GLN A 54 11.63 -7.90 7.92
N GLN A 55 11.27 -8.96 8.64
CA GLN A 55 10.00 -9.69 8.43
C GLN A 55 8.78 -8.79 8.66
N MET A 56 8.80 -7.96 9.71
CA MET A 56 7.71 -7.03 10.00
C MET A 56 7.53 -6.01 8.88
N LEU A 57 8.63 -5.45 8.37
CA LEU A 57 8.60 -4.46 7.29
C LEU A 57 8.13 -5.05 5.96
N GLU A 58 8.58 -6.25 5.60
CA GLU A 58 8.06 -6.95 4.41
C GLU A 58 6.56 -7.23 4.52
N SER A 59 6.11 -7.70 5.69
CA SER A 59 4.68 -7.95 5.94
C SER A 59 3.86 -6.66 5.83
N TYR A 60 4.37 -5.56 6.39
CA TYR A 60 3.71 -4.26 6.31
C TYR A 60 3.68 -3.70 4.89
N LYS A 61 4.77 -3.85 4.13
CA LYS A 61 4.84 -3.49 2.71
C LYS A 61 3.78 -4.25 1.91
N GLN A 62 3.65 -5.55 2.14
CA GLN A 62 2.63 -6.38 1.49
C GLN A 62 1.21 -5.88 1.79
N LEU A 63 0.90 -5.61 3.06
CA LEU A 63 -0.40 -5.06 3.47
C LEU A 63 -0.71 -3.72 2.79
N LEU A 64 0.29 -2.84 2.65
CA LEU A 64 0.11 -1.57 1.97
C LEU A 64 -0.15 -1.75 0.46
N LEU A 65 0.50 -2.72 -0.18
CA LEU A 65 0.25 -3.04 -1.59
C LEU A 65 -1.18 -3.55 -1.81
N GLU A 66 -1.68 -4.41 -0.91
CA GLU A 66 -3.04 -4.93 -0.95
C GLU A 66 -4.08 -3.81 -0.77
N ASN A 67 -3.87 -2.95 0.23
CA ASN A 67 -4.75 -1.81 0.47
C ASN A 67 -4.75 -0.82 -0.70
N GLN A 68 -3.59 -0.56 -1.30
CA GLN A 68 -3.48 0.30 -2.48
C GLN A 68 -4.26 -0.27 -3.67
N ALA A 69 -4.15 -1.58 -3.91
CA ALA A 69 -4.89 -2.26 -4.98
C ALA A 69 -6.40 -2.22 -4.74
N ALA A 70 -6.85 -2.53 -3.51
CA ALA A 70 -8.26 -2.51 -3.15
C ALA A 70 -8.87 -1.10 -3.24
N ALA A 71 -8.14 -0.07 -2.81
CA ALA A 71 -8.56 1.32 -2.94
C ALA A 71 -8.66 1.75 -4.41
N LYS A 72 -7.68 1.36 -5.24
CA LYS A 72 -7.72 1.64 -6.69
C LYS A 72 -8.95 1.01 -7.35
N GLN A 73 -9.18 -0.28 -7.10
CA GLN A 73 -10.35 -0.98 -7.64
C GLN A 73 -11.67 -0.34 -7.20
N SER A 74 -11.75 0.10 -5.93
CA SER A 74 -12.94 0.76 -5.41
C SER A 74 -13.22 2.09 -6.13
N VAL A 75 -12.17 2.88 -6.38
CA VAL A 75 -12.28 4.15 -7.11
C VAL A 75 -12.71 3.91 -8.56
N GLU A 76 -12.11 2.95 -9.26
CA GLU A 76 -12.48 2.58 -10.63
C GLU A 76 -13.94 2.12 -10.71
N THR A 77 -14.38 1.27 -9.78
CA THR A 77 -15.78 0.79 -9.73
C THR A 77 -16.77 1.94 -9.51
N MET A 78 -16.41 2.93 -8.68
CA MET A 78 -17.25 4.10 -8.44
C MET A 78 -17.31 5.02 -9.67
N GLU A 79 -16.19 5.20 -10.37
CA GLU A 79 -16.16 5.96 -11.63
C GLU A 79 -17.03 5.32 -12.72
N GLU A 80 -16.92 3.99 -12.89
CA GLU A 80 -17.76 3.24 -13.83
C GLU A 80 -19.25 3.35 -13.49
N THR A 81 -19.57 3.29 -12.19
CA THR A 81 -20.94 3.42 -11.70
C THR A 81 -21.50 4.81 -11.99
N ASP A 82 -20.73 5.87 -11.73
CA ASP A 82 -21.11 7.25 -12.02
C ASP A 82 -21.31 7.48 -13.53
N HIS A 83 -20.41 6.94 -14.36
CA HIS A 83 -20.52 7.04 -15.82
C HIS A 83 -21.76 6.30 -16.35
N SER A 84 -21.99 5.07 -15.87
CA SER A 84 -23.17 4.28 -16.21
C SER A 84 -24.46 5.01 -15.84
N LEU A 85 -24.56 5.53 -14.61
CA LEU A 85 -25.72 6.28 -14.14
C LEU A 85 -25.96 7.55 -14.97
N SER A 86 -24.91 8.32 -15.26
CA SER A 86 -24.97 9.52 -16.11
C SER A 86 -25.49 9.20 -17.52
N SER A 87 -25.01 8.09 -18.10
CA SER A 87 -25.47 7.63 -19.41
C SER A 87 -26.95 7.27 -19.43
N MET A 88 -27.45 6.56 -18.40
CA MET A 88 -28.87 6.21 -18.28
C MET A 88 -29.76 7.44 -18.12
N ILE A 89 -29.34 8.41 -17.30
CA ILE A 89 -30.08 9.66 -17.10
C ILE A 89 -30.18 10.44 -18.42
N THR A 90 -29.08 10.52 -19.18
CA THR A 90 -29.04 11.24 -20.46
C THR A 90 -29.87 10.54 -21.55
N LEU A 91 -29.88 9.20 -21.58
CA LEU A 91 -30.66 8.41 -22.54
C LEU A 91 -32.18 8.45 -22.27
N SER A 92 -32.57 8.69 -21.01
CA SER A 92 -33.98 8.74 -20.58
C SER A 92 -34.69 10.08 -20.86
N ARG A 93 -33.99 11.04 -21.48
CA ARG A 93 -34.43 12.42 -21.68
C ARG A 93 -34.57 12.74 -23.17
#